data_AF-K0RU52-F1
#
_entry.id   AF-K0RU52-F1
#
_cell.length_a   1.000
_cell.length_b   1.000
_cell.length_c   1.000
_cell.angle_alpha   90.00
_cell.angle_beta   90.00
_cell.angle_gamma   90.00
#
_symmetry.space_group_name_H-M   'P 1'
#
loop_
_entity.id
_entity.type
_entity.pdbx_description
1 polymer ?
#
loop_
_entity_poly.entity_id
_entity_poly.type
_entity_poly.pdbx_seq_one_letter_code
_entity_poly.pdbx_strand_id
1 'polypeptide(L)'
;MGDTIMPIGKTETKAAQFADETNDAADVRMNPPPPRPNPRQEHRQRAHGGKQGVRKGFGLHDWMRLTRRAKDLAQRKGAPIRRDITVEEVKTHNKPHDGWMILRGKVYNVAPYLAYHPGGSEILERCLGKDASKLFDKYHQWVNIDGLIGTLLIGSLKGHEMPCLGEDDEDDESSDEGN
;
A
#
# COMPACT_ATOMS: atom_id res chain seq x y z
N MET A 1 -45.56 -46.36 -28.80
CA MET A 1 -44.15 -45.98 -28.57
C MET A 1 -44.19 -44.89 -27.50
N GLY A 2 -44.23 -45.18 -26.21
CA GLY A 2 -43.29 -46.04 -25.48
C GLY A 2 -42.06 -45.20 -25.20
N ASP A 3 -42.04 -44.45 -24.09
CA ASP A 3 -40.79 -44.17 -23.40
C ASP A 3 -41.00 -43.81 -21.94
N THR A 4 -40.10 -44.38 -21.15
CA THR A 4 -40.26 -44.78 -19.77
C THR A 4 -39.59 -43.78 -18.83
N ILE A 5 -40.23 -43.57 -17.69
CA ILE A 5 -39.74 -42.79 -16.55
C ILE A 5 -38.48 -43.44 -15.96
N MET A 6 -37.43 -42.65 -15.73
CA MET A 6 -36.37 -42.98 -14.77
C MET A 6 -36.32 -41.93 -13.65
N PRO A 7 -36.53 -42.33 -12.39
CA PRO A 7 -36.17 -41.51 -11.24
C PRO A 7 -34.76 -41.88 -10.74
N ILE A 8 -33.93 -40.86 -10.51
CA ILE A 8 -32.64 -41.00 -9.81
C ILE A 8 -32.90 -41.23 -8.31
N GLY A 9 -32.78 -42.50 -7.91
CA GLY A 9 -32.87 -42.96 -6.53
C GLY A 9 -31.63 -42.58 -5.71
N LYS A 10 -31.91 -42.14 -4.48
CA LYS A 10 -30.96 -41.86 -3.40
C LYS A 10 -30.66 -43.14 -2.59
N THR A 11 -29.69 -43.01 -1.68
CA THR A 11 -29.41 -43.80 -0.46
C THR A 11 -28.78 -45.19 -0.69
N GLU A 12 -27.55 -45.45 -0.25
CA GLU A 12 -26.98 -45.61 1.12
C GLU A 12 -27.03 -47.05 1.63
N THR A 13 -25.91 -47.45 2.26
CA THR A 13 -25.75 -48.40 3.39
C THR A 13 -25.31 -49.86 3.14
N LYS A 14 -24.07 -50.11 3.60
CA LYS A 14 -23.66 -50.98 4.74
C LYS A 14 -23.04 -52.36 4.49
N ALA A 15 -21.90 -52.53 5.19
CA ALA A 15 -21.35 -53.71 5.90
C ALA A 15 -21.07 -54.99 5.08
N ALA A 16 -19.82 -55.43 4.94
CA ALA A 16 -18.83 -55.95 5.91
C ALA A 16 -18.76 -57.49 5.88
N GLN A 17 -17.58 -58.02 6.26
CA GLN A 17 -17.23 -59.42 6.62
C GLN A 17 -16.69 -60.29 5.45
N PHE A 18 -15.66 -61.16 5.58
CA PHE A 18 -14.75 -61.62 6.64
C PHE A 18 -13.59 -62.43 5.98
N ALA A 19 -12.40 -62.43 6.63
CA ALA A 19 -11.29 -63.43 6.64
C ALA A 19 -10.67 -63.91 5.30
N ASP A 20 -9.40 -64.33 5.17
CA ASP A 20 -8.54 -65.11 6.06
C ASP A 20 -7.09 -65.19 5.51
N GLU A 21 -6.16 -65.57 6.41
CA GLU A 21 -4.93 -66.34 6.16
C GLU A 21 -3.63 -65.71 5.57
N THR A 22 -2.57 -66.47 5.83
CA THR A 22 -1.23 -66.07 6.32
C THR A 22 -0.09 -66.27 5.32
N ASN A 23 1.16 -65.96 5.77
CA ASN A 23 2.47 -66.31 5.19
C ASN A 23 2.90 -65.44 3.98
N ASP A 24 4.16 -65.05 3.75
CA ASP A 24 5.48 -65.45 4.25
C ASP A 24 6.51 -64.32 3.94
N ALA A 25 7.76 -64.54 4.34
CA ALA A 25 8.94 -63.67 4.31
C ALA A 25 9.27 -62.93 3.00
N ALA A 26 9.88 -61.73 3.12
CA ALA A 26 11.28 -61.47 2.79
C ALA A 26 11.58 -59.96 2.59
N ASP A 27 12.53 -59.46 3.39
CA ASP A 27 13.60 -58.50 3.11
C ASP A 27 13.50 -57.61 1.84
N VAL A 28 13.42 -56.28 2.01
CA VAL A 28 14.27 -55.26 1.35
C VAL A 28 14.05 -53.87 1.99
N ARG A 29 15.08 -53.41 2.73
CA ARG A 29 15.52 -52.01 2.95
C ARG A 29 14.49 -50.96 3.43
N MET A 30 14.45 -50.79 4.76
CA MET A 30 13.85 -49.65 5.46
C MET A 30 14.56 -48.32 5.11
N ASN A 31 13.78 -47.36 4.61
CA ASN A 31 14.14 -45.95 4.55
C ASN A 31 13.74 -45.31 5.90
N PRO A 32 14.62 -44.61 6.64
CA PRO A 32 14.25 -44.09 7.95
C PRO A 32 13.20 -42.96 7.85
N PRO A 33 12.23 -42.87 8.79
CA PRO A 33 11.22 -41.81 8.80
C PRO A 33 11.85 -40.44 9.10
N PRO A 34 11.29 -39.33 8.59
CA PRO A 34 11.79 -38.00 8.87
C PRO A 34 11.68 -37.67 10.38
N PRO A 35 12.64 -36.90 10.94
CA PRO A 35 12.62 -36.55 12.35
C PRO A 35 11.40 -35.69 12.71
N ARG A 36 10.79 -35.99 13.86
CA ARG A 36 9.67 -35.23 14.43
C ARG A 36 10.12 -33.79 14.75
N PRO A 37 9.25 -32.77 14.59
CA PRO A 37 9.61 -31.40 14.93
C PRO A 37 9.78 -31.25 16.45
N ASN A 38 10.88 -30.60 16.83
CA ASN A 38 11.27 -30.36 18.22
C ASN A 38 10.43 -29.20 18.81
N PRO A 39 9.77 -29.35 19.98
CA PRO A 39 8.98 -28.27 20.58
C PRO A 39 9.92 -27.34 21.35
N ARG A 40 10.61 -26.45 20.64
CA ARG A 40 11.46 -25.43 21.27
C ARG A 40 11.66 -24.18 20.42
N GLN A 41 10.58 -23.61 19.89
CA GLN A 41 10.57 -22.22 19.41
C GLN A 41 9.20 -21.58 19.67
N GLU A 42 8.90 -21.28 20.93
CA GLU A 42 7.94 -20.21 21.23
C GLU A 42 8.64 -18.87 20.92
N HIS A 43 8.56 -18.44 19.66
CA HIS A 43 9.01 -17.10 19.29
C HIS A 43 7.95 -16.11 19.78
N ARG A 44 8.12 -15.70 21.03
CA ARG A 44 7.43 -14.60 21.71
C ARG A 44 7.37 -13.39 20.76
N GLN A 45 6.22 -13.15 20.14
CA GLN A 45 5.96 -11.92 19.39
C GLN A 45 5.93 -10.77 20.41
N ARG A 46 7.08 -10.10 20.54
CA ARG A 46 7.24 -8.95 21.43
C ARG A 46 6.47 -7.76 20.85
N ALA A 47 5.48 -7.30 21.60
CA ALA A 47 4.91 -5.98 21.44
C ALA A 47 6.04 -4.93 21.46
N HIS A 48 6.22 -4.20 20.35
CA HIS A 48 7.09 -3.03 20.30
C HIS A 48 6.24 -1.78 20.10
N GLY A 49 5.47 -1.46 21.14
CA GLY A 49 5.03 -0.09 21.40
C GLY A 49 6.22 0.70 21.91
N GLY A 50 7.04 1.20 21.00
CA GLY A 50 8.18 2.07 21.31
C GLY A 50 8.21 3.20 20.29
N LYS A 51 8.24 4.44 20.78
CA LYS A 51 8.28 5.66 19.97
C LYS A 51 9.27 5.46 18.81
N GLN A 52 8.74 5.44 17.58
CA GLN A 52 9.48 5.06 16.37
C GLN A 52 10.50 6.16 16.04
N GLY A 53 11.67 6.11 16.68
CA GLY A 53 12.84 6.81 16.18
C GLY A 53 13.18 6.27 14.80
N VAL A 54 13.58 7.16 13.89
CA VAL A 54 13.96 6.80 12.53
C VAL A 54 15.05 5.72 12.58
N ARG A 55 14.81 4.58 11.92
CA ARG A 55 15.77 3.46 11.87
C ARG A 55 17.08 3.98 11.23
N LYS A 56 18.24 3.52 11.72
CA LYS A 56 19.56 3.88 11.15
C LYS A 56 19.53 3.64 9.63
N GLY A 57 19.75 4.71 8.84
CA GLY A 57 19.73 4.68 7.37
C GLY A 57 18.42 5.15 6.71
N PHE A 58 17.43 5.59 7.50
CA PHE A 58 16.14 6.11 6.99
C PHE A 58 15.93 7.60 7.30
N GLY A 59 17.02 8.34 7.51
CA GLY A 59 16.93 9.78 7.77
C GLY A 59 16.57 10.60 6.53
N LEU A 60 16.24 11.88 6.75
CA LEU A 60 15.99 12.84 5.67
C LEU A 60 17.16 12.93 4.68
N HIS A 61 18.40 12.84 5.17
CA HIS A 61 19.59 12.84 4.31
C HIS A 61 19.67 11.58 3.42
N ASP A 62 19.30 10.41 3.96
CA ASP A 62 19.24 9.18 3.18
C ASP A 62 18.10 9.23 2.14
N TRP A 63 16.97 9.85 2.50
CA TRP A 63 15.89 10.16 1.56
C TRP A 63 16.36 11.07 0.42
N MET A 64 17.07 12.15 0.72
CA MET A 64 17.63 13.04 -0.31
C MET A 64 18.64 12.30 -1.21
N ARG A 65 19.42 11.37 -0.66
CA ARG A 65 20.31 10.53 -1.48
C ARG A 65 19.52 9.61 -2.42
N LEU A 66 18.41 9.04 -1.94
CA LEU A 66 17.56 8.15 -2.72
C LEU A 66 16.86 8.89 -3.88
N THR A 67 16.26 10.03 -3.59
CA THR A 67 15.55 10.86 -4.60
C THR A 67 16.48 11.37 -5.70
N ARG A 68 17.73 11.69 -5.37
CA ARG A 68 18.74 12.08 -6.37
C ARG A 68 19.17 10.92 -7.28
N ARG A 69 19.12 9.67 -6.81
CA ARG A 69 19.61 8.50 -7.54
C ARG A 69 18.53 7.83 -8.38
N ALA A 70 17.29 7.87 -7.93
CA ALA A 70 16.22 7.07 -8.51
C ALA A 70 15.53 7.79 -9.69
N LYS A 71 15.33 7.04 -10.78
CA LYS A 71 14.77 7.57 -12.03
C LYS A 71 13.24 7.66 -12.05
N ASP A 72 12.55 6.74 -11.37
CA ASP A 72 11.08 6.75 -11.24
C ASP A 72 10.65 6.21 -9.87
N LEU A 73 10.60 7.09 -8.87
CA LEU A 73 10.13 6.72 -7.52
C LEU A 73 8.61 6.73 -7.39
N ALA A 74 7.93 7.55 -8.19
CA ALA A 74 6.47 7.63 -8.20
C ALA A 74 5.81 6.35 -8.75
N GLN A 75 6.57 5.45 -9.36
CA GLN A 75 6.08 4.24 -10.04
C GLN A 75 5.00 4.55 -11.09
N ARG A 76 5.19 5.62 -11.87
CA ARG A 76 4.19 6.10 -12.84
C ARG A 76 3.99 5.17 -14.02
N LYS A 77 4.87 4.17 -14.21
CA LYS A 77 4.83 3.23 -15.35
C LYS A 77 4.75 3.96 -16.70
N GLY A 78 5.41 5.12 -16.81
CA GLY A 78 5.39 5.95 -18.02
C GLY A 78 4.23 6.95 -18.15
N ALA A 79 3.34 7.03 -17.16
CA ALA A 79 2.26 8.03 -17.15
C ALA A 79 2.81 9.47 -17.01
N PRO A 80 2.14 10.46 -17.63
CA PRO A 80 2.53 11.86 -17.51
C PRO A 80 2.28 12.39 -16.09
N ILE A 81 3.13 13.33 -15.64
CA ILE A 81 3.03 13.99 -14.30
C ILE A 81 1.72 14.76 -14.13
N ARG A 82 1.15 15.27 -15.23
CA ARG A 82 -0.07 16.09 -15.24
C ARG A 82 -1.32 15.27 -15.55
N ARG A 83 -1.43 14.08 -14.96
CA ARG A 83 -2.63 13.24 -15.08
C ARG A 83 -3.66 13.67 -14.04
N ASP A 84 -4.91 13.79 -14.46
CA ASP A 84 -6.05 13.94 -13.55
C ASP A 84 -6.39 12.59 -12.94
N ILE A 85 -6.39 12.53 -11.61
CA ILE A 85 -6.64 11.32 -10.83
C ILE A 85 -7.90 11.52 -10.01
N THR A 86 -8.79 10.52 -10.00
CA THR A 86 -10.02 10.59 -9.19
C THR A 86 -9.78 10.10 -7.77
N VAL A 87 -10.64 10.53 -6.84
CA VAL A 87 -10.57 10.06 -5.44
C VAL A 87 -10.79 8.54 -5.38
N GLU A 88 -11.62 8.00 -6.27
CA GLU A 88 -11.89 6.57 -6.40
C GLU A 88 -10.64 5.80 -6.76
N GLU A 89 -9.84 6.31 -7.73
CA GLU A 89 -8.56 5.70 -8.11
C GLU A 89 -7.61 5.70 -6.91
N VAL A 90 -7.45 6.83 -6.23
CA VAL A 90 -6.60 6.92 -5.02
C VAL A 90 -6.99 5.90 -3.96
N LYS A 91 -8.28 5.69 -3.69
CA LYS A 91 -8.78 4.72 -2.69
C LYS A 91 -8.35 3.28 -2.99
N THR A 92 -8.14 2.92 -4.25
CA THR A 92 -7.67 1.57 -4.62
C THR A 92 -6.20 1.35 -4.24
N HIS A 93 -5.41 2.41 -4.13
CA HIS A 93 -3.99 2.41 -3.78
C HIS A 93 -3.79 2.62 -2.27
N ASN A 94 -4.30 1.68 -1.48
CA ASN A 94 -4.27 1.72 -0.01
C ASN A 94 -3.22 0.78 0.62
N LYS A 95 -2.27 0.28 -0.18
CA LYS A 95 -1.30 -0.73 0.26
C LYS A 95 0.06 -0.10 0.57
N PRO A 96 0.87 -0.64 1.50
CA PRO A 96 2.16 -0.05 1.84
C PRO A 96 3.19 -0.06 0.70
N HIS A 97 3.04 -0.94 -0.30
CA HIS A 97 3.91 -0.99 -1.48
C HIS A 97 3.42 -0.12 -2.65
N ASP A 98 2.15 0.30 -2.62
CA ASP A 98 1.48 1.07 -3.67
C ASP A 98 0.42 1.97 -3.00
N GLY A 99 0.93 2.91 -2.22
CA GLY A 99 0.18 3.68 -1.26
C GLY A 99 0.10 5.12 -1.74
N TRP A 100 -1.08 5.54 -2.18
CA TRP A 100 -1.30 6.89 -2.67
C TRP A 100 -1.96 7.75 -1.61
N MET A 101 -1.67 9.04 -1.65
CA MET A 101 -2.22 10.01 -0.72
C MET A 101 -2.47 11.33 -1.42
N ILE A 102 -3.58 11.98 -1.06
CA ILE A 102 -3.89 13.33 -1.55
C ILE A 102 -3.37 14.34 -0.53
N LEU A 103 -2.57 15.29 -1.02
CA LEU A 103 -2.01 16.40 -0.26
C LEU A 103 -2.16 17.69 -1.08
N ARG A 104 -2.94 18.65 -0.57
CA ARG A 104 -3.19 19.96 -1.19
C ARG A 104 -3.59 19.86 -2.67
N GLY A 105 -4.53 18.96 -2.97
CA GLY A 105 -5.05 18.74 -4.33
C GLY A 105 -4.11 17.97 -5.27
N LYS A 106 -2.93 17.56 -4.82
CA LYS A 106 -1.97 16.74 -5.58
C LYS A 106 -1.96 15.31 -5.06
N VAL A 107 -1.72 14.34 -5.95
CA VAL A 107 -1.67 12.91 -5.62
C VAL A 107 -0.23 12.43 -5.67
N TYR A 108 0.24 11.85 -4.55
CA TYR A 108 1.60 11.36 -4.39
C TYR A 108 1.61 9.87 -4.08
N ASN A 109 2.58 9.14 -4.65
CA ASN A 109 2.90 7.78 -4.23
C ASN A 109 3.84 7.82 -3.03
N VAL A 110 3.32 7.72 -1.81
CA VAL A 110 4.12 7.83 -0.57
C VAL A 110 4.78 6.52 -0.15
N ALA A 111 4.51 5.39 -0.84
CA ALA A 111 5.06 4.07 -0.53
C ALA A 111 6.59 4.07 -0.27
N PRO A 112 7.45 4.64 -1.14
CA PRO A 112 8.89 4.66 -0.90
C PRO A 112 9.31 5.58 0.27
N TYR A 113 8.45 6.52 0.68
CA TYR A 113 8.73 7.48 1.75
C TYR A 113 8.28 7.00 3.14
N LEU A 114 7.38 6.00 3.22
CA LEU A 114 6.83 5.49 4.49
C LEU A 114 7.89 5.23 5.57
N ALA A 115 9.00 4.59 5.18
CA ALA A 115 10.08 4.23 6.09
C ALA A 115 10.98 5.41 6.49
N TYR A 116 10.98 6.50 5.71
CA TYR A 116 11.81 7.70 5.91
C TYR A 116 11.08 8.81 6.68
N HIS A 117 9.79 8.62 6.96
CA HIS A 117 8.99 9.60 7.67
C HIS A 117 9.44 9.74 9.14
N PRO A 118 9.81 10.94 9.61
CA PRO A 118 10.29 11.15 10.98
C PRO A 118 9.28 10.77 12.08
N GLY A 119 7.98 10.82 11.77
CA GLY A 119 6.91 10.43 12.68
C GLY A 119 6.56 8.93 12.65
N GLY A 120 7.29 8.12 11.89
CA GLY A 120 7.02 6.69 11.71
C GLY A 120 6.05 6.40 10.55
N SER A 121 6.11 5.17 10.02
CA SER A 121 5.31 4.76 8.86
C SER A 121 3.82 4.59 9.19
N GLU A 122 3.53 4.19 10.42
CA GLU A 122 2.18 3.84 10.90
C GLU A 122 1.16 4.97 10.73
N ILE A 123 1.58 6.23 10.89
CA ILE A 123 0.72 7.40 10.71
C ILE A 123 0.33 7.55 9.23
N LEU A 124 1.30 7.39 8.33
CA LEU A 124 1.05 7.49 6.89
C LEU A 124 0.24 6.29 6.39
N GLU A 125 0.49 5.09 6.90
CA GLU A 125 -0.25 3.86 6.57
C GLU A 125 -1.76 4.01 6.82
N ARG A 126 -2.17 4.68 7.91
CA ARG A 126 -3.59 4.95 8.20
C ARG A 126 -4.26 5.94 7.23
N CYS A 127 -3.45 6.76 6.58
CA CYS A 127 -3.88 7.81 5.66
C CYS A 127 -3.79 7.38 4.18
N LEU A 128 -3.30 6.17 3.89
CA LEU A 128 -3.25 5.66 2.52
C LEU A 128 -4.64 5.56 1.91
N GLY A 129 -4.75 5.90 0.63
CA GLY A 129 -5.99 5.92 -0.13
C GLY A 129 -6.95 7.05 0.26
N LYS A 130 -6.50 8.05 1.01
CA LYS A 130 -7.33 9.15 1.54
C LYS A 130 -6.67 10.51 1.34
N ASP A 131 -7.48 11.54 1.56
CA ASP A 131 -7.01 12.91 1.71
C ASP A 131 -6.44 13.14 3.10
N ALA A 132 -5.15 13.45 3.16
CA ALA A 132 -4.42 13.74 4.39
C ALA A 132 -4.04 15.22 4.50
N SER A 133 -4.51 16.09 3.60
CA SER A 133 -4.15 17.51 3.54
C SER A 133 -4.42 18.21 4.87
N LYS A 134 -5.62 18.02 5.44
CA LYS A 134 -5.99 18.60 6.75
C LYS A 134 -5.08 18.16 7.88
N LEU A 135 -4.70 16.88 7.90
CA LEU A 135 -3.83 16.32 8.93
C LEU A 135 -2.40 16.82 8.74
N PHE A 136 -1.96 16.89 7.49
CA PHE A 136 -0.66 17.42 7.10
C PHE A 136 -0.53 18.89 7.52
N ASP A 137 -1.47 19.76 7.14
CA ASP A 137 -1.41 21.18 7.46
C ASP A 137 -1.45 21.42 8.97
N LYS A 138 -2.19 20.61 9.74
CA LYS A 138 -2.22 20.72 11.21
C LYS A 138 -0.84 20.55 11.86
N TYR A 139 -0.02 19.62 11.39
CA TYR A 139 1.25 19.27 12.02
C TYR A 139 2.50 19.75 11.25
N HIS A 140 2.37 19.99 9.95
CA HIS A 140 3.47 20.20 9.01
C HIS A 140 3.19 21.32 8.00
N GLN A 141 2.36 22.31 8.33
CA GLN A 141 2.05 23.45 7.44
C GLN A 141 3.29 24.12 6.81
N TRP A 142 4.41 24.19 7.56
CA TRP A 142 5.67 24.83 7.15
C TRP A 142 6.56 23.95 6.27
N VAL A 143 6.24 22.67 6.13
CA VAL A 143 7.09 21.72 5.41
C VAL A 143 6.83 21.85 3.91
N ASN A 144 7.90 22.09 3.14
CA ASN A 144 7.83 22.09 1.69
C ASN A 144 7.68 20.66 1.14
N ILE A 145 6.44 20.25 0.90
CA ILE A 145 6.09 18.93 0.35
C ILE A 145 6.68 18.73 -1.05
N ASP A 146 6.59 19.75 -1.90
CA ASP A 146 7.07 19.68 -3.28
C ASP A 146 8.60 19.47 -3.32
N GLY A 147 9.34 20.10 -2.42
CA GLY A 147 10.78 19.89 -2.27
C GLY A 147 11.15 18.52 -1.70
N LEU A 148 10.29 17.92 -0.87
CA LEU A 148 10.57 16.67 -0.18
C LEU A 148 10.17 15.45 -1.01
N ILE A 149 8.92 15.42 -1.49
CA ILE A 149 8.32 14.28 -2.18
C ILE A 149 7.83 14.64 -3.60
N GLY A 150 8.25 15.78 -4.16
CA GLY A 150 7.86 16.16 -5.53
C GLY A 150 8.23 15.12 -6.59
N THR A 151 9.28 14.32 -6.37
CA THR A 151 9.64 13.19 -7.25
C THR A 151 8.63 12.03 -7.22
N LEU A 152 7.74 12.01 -6.22
CA LEU A 152 6.68 11.02 -6.03
C LEU A 152 5.33 11.48 -6.59
N LEU A 153 5.28 12.66 -7.20
CA LEU A 153 4.06 13.22 -7.78
C LEU A 153 3.59 12.34 -8.94
N ILE A 154 2.35 11.89 -8.86
CA ILE A 154 1.69 11.12 -9.91
C ILE A 154 0.85 12.05 -10.79
N GLY A 155 0.12 12.97 -10.15
CA GLY A 155 -0.92 13.76 -10.81
C GLY A 155 -1.61 14.76 -9.89
N SER A 156 -2.60 15.43 -10.46
CA SER A 156 -3.51 16.33 -9.75
C SER A 156 -4.84 15.64 -9.51
N LEU A 157 -5.53 16.02 -8.44
CA LEU A 157 -6.86 15.49 -8.15
C LEU A 157 -7.89 16.12 -9.11
N LYS A 158 -8.65 15.28 -9.80
CA LYS A 158 -9.71 15.71 -10.72
C LYS A 158 -10.77 16.51 -9.96
N GLY A 159 -11.03 17.74 -10.40
CA GLY A 159 -12.00 18.64 -9.78
C GLY A 159 -11.46 19.49 -8.62
N HIS A 160 -10.18 19.36 -8.27
CA HIS A 160 -9.50 20.35 -7.45
C HIS A 160 -8.87 21.39 -8.38
N GLU A 161 -9.66 22.38 -8.79
CA GLU A 161 -9.14 23.53 -9.53
C GLU A 161 -8.19 24.28 -8.60
N MET A 162 -6.89 24.23 -8.92
CA MET A 162 -5.94 25.17 -8.35
C MET A 162 -6.25 26.51 -9.00
N PRO A 163 -6.64 27.56 -8.25
CA PRO A 163 -6.65 28.88 -8.84
C PRO A 163 -5.23 29.12 -9.34
N CYS A 164 -5.09 29.26 -10.66
CA CYS A 164 -3.95 29.96 -11.22
C CYS A 164 -3.91 31.29 -10.47
N LEU A 165 -2.81 31.56 -9.77
CA LEU A 165 -2.58 32.90 -9.25
C LEU A 165 -2.54 33.77 -10.51
N GLY A 166 -3.68 34.40 -10.77
CA GLY A 166 -3.84 35.37 -11.83
C GLY A 166 -2.82 36.47 -11.59
N GLU A 167 -2.34 36.98 -12.71
CA GLU A 167 -1.39 38.05 -12.80
C GLU A 167 -1.70 39.18 -11.82
N ASP A 168 -0.63 39.76 -11.34
CA ASP A 168 -0.58 40.94 -10.50
C ASP A 168 -1.20 42.10 -11.30
N ASP A 169 -2.49 42.35 -11.14
CA ASP A 169 -3.07 43.65 -11.53
C ASP A 169 -2.58 44.68 -10.50
N GLU A 170 -1.34 45.13 -10.68
CA GLU A 170 -0.87 46.45 -10.28
C GLU A 170 -1.74 47.49 -10.99
N ASP A 171 -2.89 47.84 -10.40
CA ASP A 171 -3.52 49.12 -10.69
C ASP A 171 -2.76 50.22 -9.94
N ASP A 172 -1.57 50.54 -10.44
CA ASP A 172 -0.91 51.82 -10.25
C ASP A 172 -1.50 52.85 -11.22
N GLU A 173 -1.67 54.07 -10.72
CA GLU A 173 -1.82 55.33 -11.47
C GLU A 173 -3.19 55.75 -12.07
N SER A 174 -3.78 56.77 -11.46
CA SER A 174 -3.88 58.15 -12.01
C SER A 174 -5.03 58.90 -11.31
N SER A 175 -4.72 59.90 -10.47
CA SER A 175 -4.57 61.33 -10.81
C SER A 175 -5.91 62.07 -11.01
N ASP A 176 -6.19 62.92 -10.01
CA ASP A 176 -6.73 64.29 -10.14
C ASP A 176 -8.19 64.55 -10.62
N GLU A 177 -8.62 65.78 -10.32
CA GLU A 177 -9.92 66.45 -10.55
C GLU A 177 -11.07 66.04 -9.58
N GLY A 178 -11.61 66.89 -8.70
CA GLY A 178 -11.73 68.35 -8.74
C GLY A 178 -13.22 68.71 -8.78
N ASN A 179 -13.81 69.09 -7.63
CA ASN A 179 -14.86 70.12 -7.47
C ASN A 179 -15.31 70.24 -6.00
#